data_AF-A0AAW1FF23-F1
#
_entry.id   AF-A0AAW1FF23-F1
#
_cell.length_a   1.000
_cell.length_b   1.000
_cell.length_c   1.000
_cell.angle_alpha   90.00
_cell.angle_beta   90.00
_cell.angle_gamma   90.00
#
_symmetry.space_group_name_H-M   'P 1'
#
loop_
_entity.id
_entity.type
_entity.pdbx_description
1 polymer ?
#
loop_
_entity_poly.entity_id
_entity_poly.type
_entity_poly.pdbx_seq_one_letter_code
_entity_poly.pdbx_strand_id
1 'polypeptide(L)'
;MAGHNHHNDSPQMTAVLQPEDQAGRPSPPSSQPPSTAGVGDKEMAGCPNDSPLMTASQSKGQEAAASSSSSSSSSSSTPSSASHVGEAARTQAERGASSSCPLDNLKHLPPGGNKRGHLSFTKTHTVLVDASVFNAGAGLVPQRGKDVWQSTVVKMPCSPSSVMEVKSAVMKLPTPTRRWDVISKQLSALAKKKTASASDVEDAIFKYNPKYKGQWSFEALHSFVKDFPIAGNYFPKLFPKMAALALSLPEHVQKAIPLLKSGHSASITLSQVQISCLLANAFFCTFPHRNATGPNAEYHGVPSINFTKLLETWSQRKKEKLRAVLHYFNVVTGDDTKPKGLVTFERRCLTDMPNWRSCNETMSKLHVTSRGTIETEGTGLLQVDFACSMIGGGVLGSGLVQEEILFLMNPELIVSRLFTEKLADNECLIVTGSQQFSRYSGFGDSFEWAGPHEDHLHRDEWARLKRRILAIDAVHFKHSRDQYNMIAVTRDLNKAFCGFKGRDHNEPDIATGKWGCGAFNGDPQLKAVIQLMAAARARRGLAFFTFKDEELELGLERTHHLLVTQRTTVGKLYGLLEDYCAVQQGSGRTHVDLFQFIGHNVGPSRSPHKL
;
A
#
# COMPACT_ATOMS: atom_id res chain seq x y z
N MET A 1 -30.75 26.46 0.54
CA MET A 1 -31.45 25.45 1.37
C MET A 1 -30.81 24.10 1.06
N ALA A 2 -30.19 23.33 1.94
CA ALA A 2 -29.79 23.51 3.33
C ALA A 2 -28.37 22.91 3.44
N GLY A 3 -27.41 23.69 3.93
CA GLY A 3 -26.08 23.20 4.29
C GLY A 3 -26.12 22.63 5.70
N HIS A 4 -25.36 21.57 5.96
CA HIS A 4 -25.10 21.10 7.32
C HIS A 4 -23.59 21.16 7.55
N ASN A 5 -23.19 22.27 8.18
CA ASN A 5 -21.93 22.41 8.89
C ASN A 5 -22.05 21.61 10.19
N HIS A 6 -21.07 20.74 10.47
CA HIS A 6 -20.84 20.27 11.83
C HIS A 6 -19.43 20.65 12.26
N HIS A 7 -19.38 21.70 13.08
CA HIS A 7 -18.30 21.95 14.03
C HIS A 7 -18.38 20.93 15.16
N ASN A 8 -17.23 20.50 15.68
CA ASN A 8 -17.14 19.88 17.00
C ASN A 8 -15.77 20.21 17.61
N ASP A 9 -15.80 21.06 18.63
CA ASP A 9 -14.73 21.29 19.59
C ASP A 9 -15.04 20.51 20.88
N SER A 10 -14.07 19.78 21.44
CA SER A 10 -13.76 19.75 22.89
C SER A 10 -12.79 18.62 23.29
N PRO A 11 -12.10 18.74 24.44
CA PRO A 11 -10.73 18.25 24.62
C PRO A 11 -10.56 17.05 25.58
N GLN A 12 -9.39 16.40 25.44
CA GLN A 12 -8.54 15.72 26.44
C GLN A 12 -9.02 14.52 27.31
N MET A 13 -8.09 13.55 27.39
CA MET A 13 -7.67 12.71 28.54
C MET A 13 -8.51 11.49 28.99
N THR A 14 -7.99 10.32 28.59
CA THR A 14 -7.62 9.10 29.35
C THR A 14 -8.50 8.47 30.44
N ALA A 15 -8.75 7.16 30.21
CA ALA A 15 -8.82 6.01 31.14
C ALA A 15 -10.05 5.79 32.03
N VAL A 16 -10.82 4.74 31.68
CA VAL A 16 -11.56 3.90 32.64
C VAL A 16 -11.42 2.43 32.20
N LEU A 17 -10.85 1.60 33.08
CA LEU A 17 -11.08 0.16 33.14
C LEU A 17 -11.38 -0.20 34.59
N GLN A 18 -12.48 -0.91 34.81
CA GLN A 18 -12.66 -1.87 35.90
C GLN A 18 -13.31 -3.13 35.30
N PRO A 19 -12.88 -4.31 35.72
CA PRO A 19 -13.80 -5.43 35.90
C PRO A 19 -13.73 -6.01 37.31
N GLU A 20 -14.84 -6.65 37.66
CA GLU A 20 -15.21 -7.24 38.94
C GLU A 20 -14.38 -8.48 39.30
N ASP A 21 -14.12 -8.65 40.60
CA ASP A 21 -13.56 -9.85 41.24
C ASP A 21 -14.63 -10.92 41.48
N GLN A 22 -14.35 -12.19 41.18
CA GLN A 22 -14.84 -13.34 41.98
C GLN A 22 -13.84 -14.52 42.04
N ALA A 23 -13.40 -14.76 43.28
CA ALA A 23 -12.84 -15.93 43.97
C ALA A 23 -12.80 -17.35 43.33
N GLY A 24 -11.67 -18.05 43.57
CA GLY A 24 -11.70 -19.29 44.37
C GLY A 24 -11.13 -20.63 43.82
N ARG A 25 -9.85 -20.93 44.13
CA ARG A 25 -9.19 -22.26 44.42
C ARG A 25 -9.15 -23.38 43.33
N PRO A 26 -8.32 -24.46 43.47
CA PRO A 26 -6.95 -24.62 44.01
C PRO A 26 -5.98 -25.37 43.06
N SER A 27 -4.65 -25.31 43.31
CA SER A 27 -3.58 -26.07 42.62
C SER A 27 -3.55 -27.56 42.98
N PRO A 28 -2.95 -28.45 42.15
CA PRO A 28 -1.61 -29.01 42.48
C PRO A 28 -0.79 -29.45 41.22
N PRO A 29 0.30 -30.25 41.30
CA PRO A 29 1.65 -29.87 41.68
C PRO A 29 2.70 -30.09 40.56
N SER A 30 3.91 -29.61 40.85
CA SER A 30 5.16 -29.68 40.08
C SER A 30 5.66 -31.07 39.69
N SER A 31 6.26 -31.19 38.50
CA SER A 31 7.39 -32.10 38.25
C SER A 31 8.29 -31.59 37.10
N GLN A 32 9.54 -31.27 37.43
CA GLN A 32 10.70 -31.26 36.53
C GLN A 32 11.38 -32.63 36.60
N PRO A 33 12.10 -33.13 35.56
CA PRO A 33 13.52 -32.76 35.30
C PRO A 33 13.95 -32.97 33.81
N PRO A 34 15.25 -33.10 33.45
CA PRO A 34 16.39 -32.21 33.66
C PRO A 34 17.07 -31.77 32.34
N SER A 35 18.04 -30.87 32.50
CA SER A 35 18.97 -30.33 31.51
C SER A 35 19.97 -31.34 30.94
N THR A 36 20.33 -31.16 29.66
CA THR A 36 21.63 -31.57 29.09
C THR A 36 22.17 -30.47 28.18
N ALA A 37 23.48 -30.28 28.24
CA ALA A 37 24.26 -29.23 27.58
C ALA A 37 24.85 -29.72 26.24
N GLY A 38 25.12 -28.80 25.30
CA GLY A 38 26.19 -28.99 24.33
C GLY A 38 26.05 -28.32 22.95
N VAL A 39 26.95 -27.36 22.73
CA VAL A 39 27.61 -26.96 21.46
C VAL A 39 26.82 -26.10 20.46
N GLY A 40 27.45 -25.02 20.04
CA GLY A 40 26.86 -23.97 19.22
C GLY A 40 27.12 -24.08 17.73
N ASP A 41 26.44 -23.20 16.98
CA ASP A 41 26.85 -22.72 15.68
C ASP A 41 26.16 -21.38 15.37
N LYS A 42 26.87 -20.52 14.65
CA LYS A 42 26.43 -19.19 14.21
C LYS A 42 25.35 -19.32 13.14
N GLU A 43 24.15 -18.78 13.39
CA GLU A 43 23.12 -18.57 12.37
C GLU A 43 22.70 -17.10 12.24
N MET A 44 22.63 -16.65 10.98
CA MET A 44 22.10 -15.37 10.53
C MET A 44 20.61 -15.25 10.85
N ALA A 45 20.23 -14.10 11.40
CA ALA A 45 18.88 -13.81 11.86
C ALA A 45 17.84 -13.75 10.72
N GLY A 46 16.94 -14.73 10.71
CA GLY A 46 15.60 -14.62 10.15
C GLY A 46 14.70 -13.70 10.98
N CYS A 47 13.69 -13.12 10.34
CA CYS A 47 12.66 -12.30 10.98
C CYS A 47 11.76 -13.17 11.89
N PRO A 48 11.57 -12.82 13.18
CA PRO A 48 10.55 -13.46 14.01
C PRO A 48 9.20 -12.72 13.96
N ASN A 49 8.15 -13.53 14.00
CA ASN A 49 6.76 -13.16 14.26
C ASN A 49 6.54 -12.72 15.73
N ASP A 50 5.40 -12.07 15.94
CA ASP A 50 4.87 -11.29 17.06
C ASP A 50 4.98 -11.77 18.54
N SER A 51 4.95 -10.72 19.40
CA SER A 51 4.47 -10.56 20.80
C SER A 51 5.45 -10.72 21.97
N PRO A 52 5.47 -9.71 22.88
CA PRO A 52 5.20 -10.01 24.29
C PRO A 52 4.33 -8.97 25.03
N LEU A 53 3.53 -9.48 25.98
CA LEU A 53 2.92 -8.75 27.11
C LEU A 53 3.99 -8.56 28.21
N MET A 54 4.01 -7.39 28.88
CA MET A 54 3.91 -7.25 30.35
C MET A 54 4.28 -5.83 30.85
N THR A 55 3.31 -5.23 31.54
CA THR A 55 3.36 -4.40 32.77
C THR A 55 4.49 -3.41 33.03
N ALA A 56 4.11 -2.14 33.21
CA ALA A 56 4.92 -1.09 33.84
C ALA A 56 4.30 -0.67 35.19
N SER A 57 5.18 -0.52 36.18
CA SER A 57 4.94 0.01 37.53
C SER A 57 4.86 1.54 37.54
N GLN A 58 3.94 2.13 38.31
CA GLN A 58 3.94 3.57 38.65
C GLN A 58 3.90 3.80 40.16
N SER A 59 4.69 4.78 40.59
CA SER A 59 4.77 5.35 41.93
C SER A 59 3.85 6.57 42.07
N LYS A 60 3.24 6.68 43.25
CA LYS A 60 2.17 7.60 43.69
C LYS A 60 2.61 9.05 43.96
N GLY A 61 1.63 9.96 43.96
CA GLY A 61 1.62 11.23 44.71
C GLY A 61 0.46 12.15 44.25
N GLN A 62 -0.76 11.93 44.74
CA GLN A 62 -1.43 12.63 45.86
C GLN A 62 -2.08 13.98 45.50
N GLU A 63 -3.42 13.96 45.53
CA GLU A 63 -4.36 15.06 45.44
C GLU A 63 -4.49 15.85 46.76
N ALA A 64 -5.00 17.08 46.66
CA ALA A 64 -5.97 17.61 47.60
C ALA A 64 -6.87 18.64 46.90
N ALA A 65 -8.18 18.44 47.01
CA ALA A 65 -9.25 19.27 46.47
C ALA A 65 -9.88 20.13 47.56
N ALA A 66 -10.50 21.26 47.19
CA ALA A 66 -11.55 21.89 47.98
C ALA A 66 -12.46 22.81 47.13
N SER A 67 -13.77 22.54 47.21
CA SER A 67 -14.96 23.44 47.32
C SER A 67 -15.12 24.62 46.34
N SER A 68 -16.29 25.10 45.93
CA SER A 68 -17.72 24.84 46.19
C SER A 68 -18.51 25.73 45.22
N SER A 69 -19.60 25.23 44.65
CA SER A 69 -20.48 25.97 43.72
C SER A 69 -21.68 26.58 44.45
N SER A 70 -21.99 27.86 44.16
CA SER A 70 -23.27 28.50 44.42
C SER A 70 -23.84 29.10 43.13
N SER A 71 -25.17 29.00 43.02
CA SER A 71 -26.02 29.39 41.89
C SER A 71 -26.58 30.81 42.06
N SER A 72 -26.72 31.59 40.97
CA SER A 72 -28.00 32.22 40.55
C SER A 72 -27.87 33.28 39.43
N SER A 73 -28.76 33.14 38.43
CA SER A 73 -29.57 34.17 37.73
C SER A 73 -28.96 35.31 36.88
N SER A 74 -29.27 35.23 35.58
CA SER A 74 -29.83 36.26 34.67
C SER A 74 -29.19 37.65 34.54
N SER A 75 -28.80 38.02 33.31
CA SER A 75 -29.49 39.05 32.51
C SER A 75 -28.70 39.41 31.24
N SER A 76 -29.46 39.72 30.19
CA SER A 76 -29.04 40.12 28.86
C SER A 76 -28.41 41.51 28.82
N SER A 77 -27.26 41.64 28.14
CA SER A 77 -26.86 42.89 27.49
C SER A 77 -25.86 42.58 26.35
N THR A 78 -26.23 42.95 25.13
CA THR A 78 -25.30 43.13 24.01
C THR A 78 -24.48 44.39 24.22
N PRO A 79 -23.17 44.36 23.88
CA PRO A 79 -22.67 45.41 23.00
C PRO A 79 -21.68 44.92 21.92
N SER A 80 -21.87 45.48 20.73
CA SER A 80 -20.89 45.92 19.72
C SER A 80 -19.62 45.10 19.43
N SER A 81 -19.56 44.68 18.17
CA SER A 81 -18.38 44.52 17.29
C SER A 81 -17.09 45.26 17.66
N ALA A 82 -16.00 44.52 17.86
CA ALA A 82 -14.65 44.76 17.29
C ALA A 82 -13.58 43.89 18.01
N SER A 83 -13.35 42.65 17.58
CA SER A 83 -12.14 41.91 18.01
C SER A 83 -11.71 40.73 17.13
N HIS A 84 -12.51 40.25 16.17
CA HIS A 84 -12.15 39.06 15.37
C HIS A 84 -11.33 39.30 14.09
N VAL A 85 -10.87 40.52 13.81
CA VAL A 85 -9.99 40.80 12.65
C VAL A 85 -8.49 40.75 13.05
N GLY A 86 -8.18 40.76 14.35
CA GLY A 86 -6.79 40.78 14.83
C GLY A 86 -6.09 39.43 14.92
N GLU A 87 -6.82 38.32 14.96
CA GLU A 87 -6.26 36.99 15.24
C GLU A 87 -5.91 36.20 13.97
N ALA A 88 -6.70 36.39 12.89
CA ALA A 88 -6.38 35.86 11.55
C ALA A 88 -5.22 36.63 10.87
N ALA A 89 -5.04 37.92 11.19
CA ALA A 89 -3.91 38.70 10.70
C ALA A 89 -2.59 38.36 11.44
N ARG A 90 -2.67 37.94 12.71
CA ARG A 90 -1.49 37.53 13.50
C ARG A 90 -0.93 36.17 13.10
N THR A 91 -1.76 35.24 12.61
CA THR A 91 -1.30 33.94 12.08
C THR A 91 -0.68 34.04 10.68
N GLN A 92 -0.92 35.12 9.94
CA GLN A 92 -0.21 35.41 8.69
C GLN A 92 1.13 36.15 8.92
N ALA A 93 1.26 36.90 10.01
CA ALA A 93 2.46 37.69 10.30
C ALA A 93 3.68 36.84 10.74
N GLU A 94 3.47 35.60 11.20
CA GLU A 94 4.55 34.67 11.59
C GLU A 94 4.93 33.65 10.51
N ARG A 95 4.18 33.57 9.41
CA ARG A 95 4.63 32.82 8.23
C ARG A 95 5.69 33.66 7.52
N GLY A 96 6.95 33.45 7.90
CA GLY A 96 8.10 33.99 7.18
C GLY A 96 8.03 33.64 5.68
N ALA A 97 8.91 34.25 4.88
CA ALA A 97 8.99 33.95 3.45
C ALA A 97 9.04 32.43 3.20
N SER A 98 8.14 31.93 2.34
CA SER A 98 8.05 30.51 1.99
C SER A 98 8.36 30.31 0.51
N SER A 99 9.12 29.26 0.20
CA SER A 99 9.34 28.79 -1.18
C SER A 99 8.39 27.64 -1.57
N SER A 100 7.45 27.28 -0.69
CA SER A 100 6.39 26.32 -0.99
C SER A 100 5.44 26.92 -2.04
N CYS A 101 4.99 26.09 -2.98
CA CYS A 101 4.07 26.47 -4.04
C CYS A 101 2.66 25.89 -3.81
N PRO A 102 1.61 26.53 -4.35
CA PRO A 102 0.30 25.92 -4.47
C PRO A 102 0.38 24.58 -5.21
N LEU A 103 -0.49 23.64 -4.85
CA LEU A 103 -0.51 22.30 -5.45
C LEU A 103 -0.66 22.36 -6.99
N ASP A 104 -1.53 23.25 -7.48
CA ASP A 104 -1.81 23.44 -8.92
C ASP A 104 -0.58 23.92 -9.74
N ASN A 105 0.48 24.40 -9.07
CA ASN A 105 1.72 24.80 -9.75
C ASN A 105 2.64 23.60 -10.07
N LEU A 106 2.32 22.41 -9.55
CA LEU A 106 2.97 21.16 -9.90
C LEU A 106 2.45 20.64 -11.24
N LYS A 107 3.26 19.84 -11.91
CA LYS A 107 2.93 19.26 -13.20
C LYS A 107 1.99 18.06 -13.04
N HIS A 108 0.72 18.20 -13.42
CA HIS A 108 -0.20 17.06 -13.46
C HIS A 108 -0.15 16.36 -14.83
N LEU A 109 -0.62 15.11 -14.87
CA LEU A 109 -0.93 14.44 -16.12
C LEU A 109 -1.90 15.31 -16.92
N PRO A 110 -1.60 15.64 -18.19
CA PRO A 110 -2.37 16.61 -18.92
C PRO A 110 -3.82 16.15 -19.13
N PRO A 111 -4.80 17.07 -19.12
CA PRO A 111 -6.21 16.75 -19.41
C PRO A 111 -6.38 16.16 -20.82
N GLY A 112 -5.66 16.71 -21.81
CA GLY A 112 -5.46 16.13 -23.15
C GLY A 112 -4.35 15.07 -23.13
N GLY A 113 -4.46 14.01 -23.93
CA GLY A 113 -3.46 12.95 -23.94
C GLY A 113 -2.09 13.43 -24.46
N ASN A 114 -1.01 12.99 -23.83
CA ASN A 114 0.29 12.98 -24.51
C ASN A 114 0.13 11.99 -25.64
N LYS A 115 0.32 12.40 -26.91
CA LYS A 115 0.25 11.49 -28.08
C LYS A 115 1.13 10.26 -27.84
N ARG A 116 0.56 9.21 -27.25
CA ARG A 116 1.21 7.92 -27.09
C ARG A 116 1.13 7.24 -28.44
N GLY A 117 2.20 6.56 -28.82
CA GLY A 117 2.20 5.71 -30.00
C GLY A 117 1.16 4.60 -29.85
N HIS A 118 0.91 3.91 -30.97
CA HIS A 118 0.07 2.73 -30.99
C HIS A 118 0.49 1.72 -29.92
N LEU A 119 -0.49 1.12 -29.25
CA LEU A 119 -0.23 0.01 -28.35
C LEU A 119 0.43 -1.10 -29.16
N SER A 120 1.57 -1.58 -28.74
CA SER A 120 2.32 -2.60 -29.48
C SER A 120 3.09 -3.50 -28.54
N PHE A 121 3.34 -4.71 -29.00
CA PHE A 121 4.20 -5.65 -28.30
C PHE A 121 5.67 -5.30 -28.53
N THR A 122 6.49 -5.43 -27.50
CA THR A 122 7.96 -5.39 -27.61
C THR A 122 8.57 -6.51 -26.78
N LYS A 123 9.89 -6.74 -26.92
CA LYS A 123 10.60 -7.74 -26.09
C LYS A 123 10.46 -7.50 -24.59
N THR A 124 10.22 -6.26 -24.18
CA THR A 124 10.08 -5.85 -22.78
C THR A 124 8.66 -5.42 -22.43
N HIS A 125 7.69 -5.48 -23.35
CA HIS A 125 6.31 -5.11 -23.11
C HIS A 125 5.35 -6.18 -23.61
N THR A 126 4.80 -6.93 -22.67
CA THR A 126 3.78 -7.95 -22.95
C THR A 126 2.39 -7.34 -22.90
N VAL A 127 1.68 -7.39 -24.02
CA VAL A 127 0.28 -6.98 -24.13
C VAL A 127 -0.59 -8.25 -24.21
N LEU A 128 -1.62 -8.30 -23.34
CA LEU A 128 -2.54 -9.44 -23.17
C LEU A 128 -3.86 -9.26 -23.94
N VAL A 129 -4.04 -8.11 -24.60
CA VAL A 129 -5.12 -7.85 -25.56
C VAL A 129 -4.56 -7.78 -26.99
N ASP A 130 -5.39 -8.07 -27.99
CA ASP A 130 -5.01 -7.93 -29.39
C ASP A 130 -4.82 -6.45 -29.71
N ALA A 131 -3.55 -6.05 -29.83
CA ALA A 131 -3.17 -4.68 -30.06
C ALA A 131 -3.67 -4.16 -31.43
N SER A 132 -3.77 -5.02 -32.44
CA SER A 132 -4.23 -4.62 -33.78
C SER A 132 -5.72 -4.29 -33.77
N VAL A 133 -6.53 -5.16 -33.14
CA VAL A 133 -7.98 -4.95 -32.96
C VAL A 133 -8.24 -3.72 -32.09
N PHE A 134 -7.48 -3.57 -31.00
CA PHE A 134 -7.59 -2.41 -30.12
C PHE A 134 -7.27 -1.09 -30.85
N ASN A 135 -6.13 -1.04 -31.55
CA ASN A 135 -5.70 0.15 -32.28
C ASN A 135 -6.64 0.53 -33.44
N ALA A 136 -7.38 -0.44 -33.99
CA ALA A 136 -8.43 -0.22 -35.00
C ALA A 136 -9.76 0.28 -34.39
N GLY A 137 -9.86 0.43 -33.06
CA GLY A 137 -11.08 0.85 -32.37
C GLY A 137 -12.16 -0.25 -32.28
N ALA A 138 -11.83 -1.50 -32.62
CA ALA A 138 -12.78 -2.61 -32.68
C ALA A 138 -13.03 -3.30 -31.31
N GLY A 139 -12.37 -2.81 -30.24
CA GLY A 139 -12.62 -3.22 -28.86
C GLY A 139 -11.45 -3.98 -28.21
N LEU A 140 -11.71 -4.54 -27.02
CA LEU A 140 -10.73 -5.26 -26.21
C LEU A 140 -10.91 -6.78 -26.36
N VAL A 141 -10.21 -7.35 -27.34
CA VAL A 141 -10.20 -8.80 -27.58
C VAL A 141 -8.96 -9.43 -26.92
N PRO A 142 -9.07 -10.59 -26.26
CA PRO A 142 -7.92 -11.30 -25.72
C PRO A 142 -6.86 -11.62 -26.78
N GLN A 143 -5.59 -11.37 -26.45
CA GLN A 143 -4.48 -11.77 -27.30
C GLN A 143 -4.35 -13.30 -27.31
N ARG A 144 -4.45 -13.92 -28.48
CA ARG A 144 -4.18 -15.36 -28.64
C ARG A 144 -2.74 -15.68 -28.27
N GLY A 145 -2.55 -16.83 -27.62
CA GLY A 145 -1.24 -17.35 -27.23
C GLY A 145 -1.25 -18.87 -27.10
N LYS A 146 -0.16 -19.41 -26.54
CA LYS A 146 -0.02 -20.84 -26.22
C LYS A 146 0.08 -21.00 -24.70
N ASP A 147 -0.34 -22.14 -24.19
CA ASP A 147 -0.11 -22.54 -22.81
C ASP A 147 1.40 -22.66 -22.55
N VAL A 148 1.86 -22.22 -21.39
CA VAL A 148 3.26 -22.29 -20.97
C VAL A 148 3.31 -22.63 -19.48
N TRP A 149 4.07 -23.67 -19.14
CA TRP A 149 4.27 -24.13 -17.77
C TRP A 149 5.76 -24.12 -17.41
N GLN A 150 6.30 -22.93 -17.17
CA GLN A 150 7.72 -22.72 -16.85
C GLN A 150 7.87 -21.77 -15.66
N SER A 151 9.04 -21.74 -15.02
CA SER A 151 9.35 -20.89 -13.86
C SER A 151 9.52 -19.40 -14.21
N THR A 152 9.35 -19.02 -15.48
CA THR A 152 9.46 -17.65 -15.99
C THR A 152 8.11 -17.01 -16.28
N VAL A 153 7.03 -17.78 -16.17
CA VAL A 153 5.66 -17.34 -16.44
C VAL A 153 4.75 -17.75 -15.30
N VAL A 154 3.59 -17.10 -15.20
CA VAL A 154 2.54 -17.52 -14.28
C VAL A 154 2.03 -18.90 -14.68
N LYS A 155 2.10 -19.86 -13.75
CA LYS A 155 1.46 -21.18 -13.89
C LYS A 155 -0.05 -21.04 -13.74
N MET A 156 -0.75 -21.03 -14.88
CA MET A 156 -2.19 -20.82 -14.93
C MET A 156 -2.98 -22.03 -14.38
N PRO A 157 -4.05 -21.83 -13.60
CA PRO A 157 -4.83 -22.94 -13.06
C PRO A 157 -5.51 -23.79 -14.14
N CYS A 158 -5.79 -23.20 -15.31
CA CYS A 158 -6.38 -23.84 -16.48
C CYS A 158 -5.38 -24.53 -17.42
N SER A 159 -4.08 -24.53 -17.09
CA SER A 159 -3.07 -25.25 -17.89
C SER A 159 -3.30 -26.77 -17.83
N PRO A 160 -3.14 -27.51 -18.95
CA PRO A 160 -3.13 -28.98 -18.95
C PRO A 160 -2.08 -29.60 -18.03
N SER A 161 -1.01 -28.87 -17.70
CA SER A 161 0.06 -29.31 -16.78
C SER A 161 -0.29 -29.12 -15.30
N SER A 162 -1.38 -28.39 -14.98
CA SER A 162 -1.92 -28.27 -13.64
C SER A 162 -2.66 -29.56 -13.27
N VAL A 163 -1.96 -30.51 -12.64
CA VAL A 163 -2.51 -31.82 -12.27
C VAL A 163 -2.64 -31.96 -10.75
N MET A 164 -3.59 -32.80 -10.32
CA MET A 164 -3.76 -33.20 -8.92
C MET A 164 -4.04 -34.70 -8.83
N GLU A 165 -3.70 -35.30 -7.69
CA GLU A 165 -4.05 -36.69 -7.40
C GLU A 165 -5.46 -36.76 -6.80
N VAL A 166 -6.32 -37.57 -7.40
CA VAL A 166 -7.67 -37.84 -6.88
C VAL A 166 -7.76 -39.30 -6.47
N LYS A 167 -8.17 -39.54 -5.22
CA LYS A 167 -8.49 -40.89 -4.74
C LYS A 167 -9.92 -41.23 -5.17
N SER A 168 -10.06 -42.27 -6.00
CA SER A 168 -11.37 -42.82 -6.36
C SER A 168 -11.80 -43.84 -5.31
N ALA A 169 -13.10 -43.89 -4.98
CA ALA A 169 -13.64 -44.96 -4.15
C ALA A 169 -13.57 -46.34 -4.83
N VAL A 170 -13.46 -46.37 -6.16
CA VAL A 170 -13.47 -47.58 -6.99
C VAL A 170 -12.05 -48.08 -7.32
N MET A 171 -11.06 -47.19 -7.40
CA MET A 171 -9.68 -47.54 -7.69
C MET A 171 -8.77 -47.23 -6.49
N LYS A 172 -8.06 -48.25 -5.99
CA LYS A 172 -7.18 -48.13 -4.81
C LYS A 172 -5.98 -47.18 -5.01
N LEU A 173 -5.57 -46.90 -6.25
CA LEU A 173 -4.45 -45.99 -6.54
C LEU A 173 -4.93 -44.56 -6.91
N PRO A 174 -4.22 -43.51 -6.46
CA PRO A 174 -4.49 -42.14 -6.88
C PRO A 174 -4.36 -42.01 -8.40
N THR A 175 -5.35 -41.40 -9.05
CA THR A 175 -5.31 -41.15 -10.49
C THR A 175 -4.94 -39.69 -10.75
N PRO A 176 -3.93 -39.40 -11.60
CA PRO A 176 -3.61 -38.03 -11.98
C PRO A 176 -4.76 -37.46 -12.81
N THR A 177 -5.34 -36.37 -12.32
CA THR A 177 -6.46 -35.68 -12.97
C THR A 177 -6.06 -34.23 -13.24
N ARG A 178 -6.48 -33.66 -14.37
CA ARG A 178 -6.32 -32.22 -14.62
C ARG A 178 -7.06 -31.46 -13.54
N ARG A 179 -6.34 -30.63 -12.79
CA ARG A 179 -6.88 -29.86 -11.67
C ARG A 179 -7.97 -28.89 -12.13
N TRP A 180 -7.84 -28.34 -13.36
CA TRP A 180 -8.87 -27.48 -13.93
C TRP A 180 -10.20 -28.19 -14.17
N ASP A 181 -10.22 -29.49 -14.50
CA ASP A 181 -11.49 -30.23 -14.68
C ASP A 181 -12.25 -30.32 -13.35
N VAL A 182 -11.53 -30.46 -12.23
CA VAL A 182 -12.11 -30.42 -10.89
C VAL A 182 -12.55 -29.02 -10.52
N ILE A 183 -11.69 -28.00 -10.72
CA ILE A 183 -12.01 -26.59 -10.46
C ILE A 183 -13.26 -26.17 -11.24
N SER A 184 -13.25 -26.37 -12.56
CA SER A 184 -14.33 -25.97 -13.45
C SER A 184 -15.63 -26.68 -13.11
N LYS A 185 -15.61 -27.96 -12.74
CA LYS A 185 -16.79 -28.68 -12.27
C LYS A 185 -17.41 -28.03 -11.02
N GLN A 186 -16.59 -27.72 -10.01
CA GLN A 186 -17.09 -27.13 -8.76
C GLN A 186 -17.59 -25.70 -8.96
N LEU A 187 -16.81 -24.87 -9.65
CA LEU A 187 -17.20 -23.49 -9.93
C LEU A 187 -18.41 -23.42 -10.87
N SER A 188 -18.56 -24.35 -11.81
CA SER A 188 -19.76 -24.42 -12.67
C SER A 188 -21.01 -24.79 -11.87
N ALA A 189 -20.88 -25.72 -10.91
CA ALA A 189 -21.98 -26.04 -10.01
C ALA A 189 -22.37 -24.83 -9.16
N LEU A 190 -21.39 -24.06 -8.67
CA LEU A 190 -21.61 -22.83 -7.91
C LEU A 190 -22.25 -21.72 -8.76
N ALA A 191 -21.75 -21.50 -9.98
CA ALA A 191 -22.23 -20.49 -10.92
C ALA A 191 -23.67 -20.70 -11.39
N LYS A 192 -24.13 -21.96 -11.44
CA LYS A 192 -25.52 -22.31 -11.81
C LYS A 192 -26.52 -22.05 -10.69
N LYS A 193 -26.07 -21.82 -9.45
CA LYS A 193 -26.97 -21.52 -8.33
C LYS A 193 -27.52 -20.10 -8.45
N LYS A 194 -28.78 -19.90 -8.06
CA LYS A 194 -29.36 -18.56 -7.89
C LYS A 194 -28.74 -17.81 -6.71
N THR A 195 -28.42 -18.54 -5.65
CA THR A 195 -27.74 -18.06 -4.45
C THR A 195 -26.79 -19.13 -3.93
N ALA A 196 -25.70 -18.73 -3.29
CA ALA A 196 -24.76 -19.62 -2.62
C ALA A 196 -24.34 -19.08 -1.25
N SER A 197 -24.01 -19.97 -0.31
CA SER A 197 -23.53 -19.58 1.02
C SER A 197 -21.99 -19.48 1.07
N ALA A 198 -21.46 -18.97 2.19
CA ALA A 198 -20.03 -19.06 2.48
C ALA A 198 -19.55 -20.54 2.56
N SER A 199 -20.39 -21.44 3.08
CA SER A 199 -20.12 -22.89 3.11
C SER A 199 -19.98 -23.47 1.70
N ASP A 200 -20.84 -23.06 0.77
CA ASP A 200 -20.74 -23.51 -0.63
C ASP A 200 -19.41 -23.12 -1.28
N VAL A 201 -18.92 -21.91 -0.97
CA VAL A 201 -17.62 -21.41 -1.44
C VAL A 201 -16.48 -22.21 -0.83
N GLU A 202 -16.48 -22.40 0.49
CA GLU A 202 -15.49 -23.21 1.21
C GLU A 202 -15.44 -24.66 0.70
N ASP A 203 -16.60 -25.30 0.58
CA ASP A 203 -16.71 -26.68 0.09
C ASP A 203 -16.15 -26.82 -1.32
N ALA A 204 -16.45 -25.87 -2.21
CA ALA A 204 -15.89 -25.86 -3.56
C ALA A 204 -14.36 -25.76 -3.51
N ILE A 205 -13.80 -24.85 -2.71
CA ILE A 205 -12.34 -24.64 -2.59
C ILE A 205 -11.63 -25.91 -2.11
N PHE A 206 -12.18 -26.61 -1.12
CA PHE A 206 -11.55 -27.82 -0.59
C PHE A 206 -11.52 -28.99 -1.58
N LYS A 207 -12.42 -29.06 -2.56
CA LYS A 207 -12.43 -30.15 -3.55
C LYS A 207 -11.19 -30.18 -4.44
N TYR A 208 -10.63 -29.02 -4.77
CA TYR A 208 -9.38 -28.92 -5.56
C TYR A 208 -8.17 -28.45 -4.73
N ASN A 209 -8.34 -28.37 -3.41
CA ASN A 209 -7.30 -28.15 -2.41
C ASN A 209 -7.38 -29.15 -1.22
N PRO A 210 -7.56 -30.46 -1.45
CA PRO A 210 -7.87 -31.41 -0.38
C PRO A 210 -6.76 -31.54 0.67
N LYS A 211 -5.50 -31.28 0.30
CA LYS A 211 -4.33 -31.28 1.20
C LYS A 211 -4.47 -30.28 2.37
N TYR A 212 -5.22 -29.21 2.16
CA TYR A 212 -5.37 -28.13 3.13
C TYR A 212 -6.63 -28.25 3.99
N LYS A 213 -7.43 -29.32 3.81
CA LYS A 213 -8.58 -29.60 4.66
C LYS A 213 -8.12 -29.79 6.11
N GLY A 214 -8.70 -29.03 7.03
CA GLY A 214 -8.28 -28.99 8.44
C GLY A 214 -7.06 -28.11 8.74
N GLN A 215 -6.43 -27.50 7.72
CA GLN A 215 -5.36 -26.51 7.89
C GLN A 215 -5.83 -25.09 7.58
N TRP A 216 -6.63 -24.92 6.53
CA TRP A 216 -7.26 -23.64 6.22
C TRP A 216 -8.56 -23.48 6.99
N SER A 217 -8.78 -22.25 7.46
CA SER A 217 -10.05 -21.79 8.00
C SER A 217 -10.70 -20.84 6.99
N PHE A 218 -12.04 -20.75 7.04
CA PHE A 218 -12.84 -19.76 6.30
C PHE A 218 -13.69 -18.90 7.25
N GLU A 219 -13.33 -18.88 8.54
CA GLU A 219 -14.07 -18.21 9.61
C GLU A 219 -14.42 -16.76 9.27
N ALA A 220 -13.49 -15.99 8.71
CA ALA A 220 -13.70 -14.59 8.41
C ALA A 220 -14.76 -14.41 7.33
N LEU A 221 -14.79 -15.28 6.32
CA LEU A 221 -15.83 -15.26 5.30
C LEU A 221 -17.20 -15.60 5.89
N HIS A 222 -17.27 -16.63 6.75
CA HIS A 222 -18.52 -17.03 7.41
C HIS A 222 -19.06 -15.93 8.32
N SER A 223 -18.22 -15.42 9.23
CA SER A 223 -18.57 -14.34 10.15
C SER A 223 -18.95 -13.09 9.39
N PHE A 224 -18.23 -12.75 8.32
CA PHE A 224 -18.57 -11.59 7.49
C PHE A 224 -19.96 -11.68 6.87
N VAL A 225 -20.30 -12.81 6.25
CA VAL A 225 -21.61 -13.00 5.61
C VAL A 225 -22.73 -13.06 6.65
N LYS A 226 -22.46 -13.65 7.82
CA LYS A 226 -23.42 -13.76 8.94
C LYS A 226 -23.71 -12.41 9.59
N ASP A 227 -22.68 -11.60 9.82
CA ASP A 227 -22.78 -10.32 10.53
C ASP A 227 -23.26 -9.17 9.62
N PHE A 228 -23.33 -9.39 8.31
CA PHE A 228 -23.79 -8.37 7.37
C PHE A 228 -25.32 -8.20 7.46
N PRO A 229 -25.84 -6.95 7.49
CA PRO A 229 -27.28 -6.70 7.55
C PRO A 229 -28.05 -7.43 6.44
N ILE A 230 -29.14 -8.10 6.80
CA ILE A 230 -30.00 -8.84 5.84
C ILE A 230 -30.48 -7.90 4.72
N ALA A 231 -30.91 -6.69 5.11
CA ALA A 231 -31.23 -5.63 4.17
C ALA A 231 -29.96 -5.17 3.44
N GLY A 232 -29.83 -5.54 2.16
CA GLY A 232 -28.67 -5.21 1.34
C GLY A 232 -27.61 -6.31 1.23
N ASN A 233 -27.81 -7.49 1.83
CA ASN A 233 -26.88 -8.61 1.65
C ASN A 233 -26.97 -9.19 0.22
N TYR A 234 -26.09 -8.73 -0.66
CA TYR A 234 -25.99 -9.22 -2.04
C TYR A 234 -25.00 -10.39 -2.20
N PHE A 235 -24.25 -10.77 -1.16
CA PHE A 235 -23.21 -11.79 -1.26
C PHE A 235 -23.72 -13.15 -1.73
N PRO A 236 -24.90 -13.65 -1.31
CA PRO A 236 -25.41 -14.91 -1.81
C PRO A 236 -25.60 -14.95 -3.32
N LYS A 237 -25.98 -13.82 -3.93
CA LYS A 237 -26.11 -13.70 -5.39
C LYS A 237 -24.76 -13.39 -6.06
N LEU A 238 -23.82 -12.81 -5.32
CA LEU A 238 -22.50 -12.46 -5.82
C LEU A 238 -21.60 -13.69 -5.99
N PHE A 239 -21.60 -14.65 -5.06
CA PHE A 239 -20.70 -15.81 -5.16
C PHE A 239 -20.89 -16.63 -6.46
N PRO A 240 -22.12 -16.91 -6.94
CA PRO A 240 -22.31 -17.51 -8.26
C PRO A 240 -21.74 -16.67 -9.41
N LYS A 241 -21.91 -15.34 -9.37
CA LYS A 241 -21.34 -14.42 -10.38
C LYS A 241 -19.81 -14.44 -10.37
N MET A 242 -19.19 -14.43 -9.19
CA MET A 242 -17.74 -14.56 -9.04
C MET A 242 -17.25 -15.90 -9.59
N ALA A 243 -17.98 -16.99 -9.34
CA ALA A 243 -17.63 -18.30 -9.87
C ALA A 243 -17.70 -18.34 -11.41
N ALA A 244 -18.72 -17.72 -12.00
CA ALA A 244 -18.83 -17.54 -13.45
C ALA A 244 -17.66 -16.72 -14.02
N LEU A 245 -17.29 -15.63 -13.35
CA LEU A 245 -16.13 -14.81 -13.70
C LEU A 245 -14.79 -15.57 -13.59
N ALA A 246 -14.64 -16.45 -12.60
CA ALA A 246 -13.45 -17.29 -12.48
C ALA A 246 -13.36 -18.33 -13.61
N LEU A 247 -14.51 -18.89 -14.04
CA LEU A 247 -14.59 -19.88 -15.12
C LEU A 247 -14.23 -19.32 -16.50
N SER A 248 -14.42 -18.02 -16.73
CA SER A 248 -14.10 -17.38 -18.01
C SER A 248 -12.60 -17.09 -18.19
N LEU A 249 -11.75 -17.49 -17.23
CA LEU A 249 -10.30 -17.32 -17.29
C LEU A 249 -9.65 -17.80 -18.61
N PRO A 250 -9.85 -19.05 -19.08
CA PRO A 250 -9.26 -19.52 -20.34
C PRO A 250 -9.75 -18.75 -21.57
N GLU A 251 -10.94 -18.15 -21.51
CA GLU A 251 -11.49 -17.34 -22.61
C GLU A 251 -10.81 -15.96 -22.66
N HIS A 252 -10.58 -15.35 -21.49
CA HIS A 252 -10.04 -14.00 -21.39
C HIS A 252 -8.51 -13.94 -21.33
N VAL A 253 -7.84 -14.95 -20.77
CA VAL A 253 -6.38 -14.97 -20.58
C VAL A 253 -5.78 -16.11 -21.39
N GLN A 254 -5.65 -15.90 -22.71
CA GLN A 254 -5.18 -16.90 -23.67
C GLN A 254 -3.66 -16.88 -23.90
N LYS A 255 -3.00 -15.80 -23.49
CA LYS A 255 -1.55 -15.63 -23.61
C LYS A 255 -0.90 -15.73 -22.23
N ALA A 256 0.24 -16.42 -22.17
CA ALA A 256 1.02 -16.56 -20.96
C ALA A 256 1.42 -15.19 -20.39
N ILE A 257 1.30 -15.05 -19.07
CA ILE A 257 1.70 -13.85 -18.33
C ILE A 257 3.14 -14.09 -17.84
N PRO A 258 4.15 -13.35 -18.32
CA PRO A 258 5.51 -13.49 -17.81
C PRO A 258 5.59 -13.00 -16.36
N LEU A 259 6.54 -13.55 -15.60
CA LEU A 259 6.91 -12.96 -14.32
C LEU A 259 7.76 -11.70 -14.58
N LEU A 260 7.44 -10.61 -13.88
CA LEU A 260 8.31 -9.44 -13.77
C LEU A 260 9.44 -9.77 -12.80
N LYS A 261 10.50 -10.39 -13.35
CA LYS A 261 11.64 -10.90 -12.58
C LYS A 261 12.58 -9.80 -12.07
N SER A 262 13.21 -10.06 -10.93
CA SER A 262 14.28 -9.22 -10.40
C SER A 262 15.43 -9.05 -11.41
N GLY A 263 15.97 -7.84 -11.46
CA GLY A 263 17.03 -7.42 -12.36
C GLY A 263 16.58 -7.07 -13.78
N HIS A 264 15.29 -7.20 -14.13
CA HIS A 264 14.81 -7.04 -15.49
C HIS A 264 13.69 -5.99 -15.59
N SER A 265 13.92 -4.95 -16.42
CA SER A 265 12.88 -3.97 -16.73
C SER A 265 11.91 -4.55 -17.77
N ALA A 266 10.63 -4.63 -17.41
CA ALA A 266 9.58 -5.15 -18.28
C ALA A 266 8.21 -4.58 -17.91
N SER A 267 7.25 -4.69 -18.82
CA SER A 267 5.88 -4.22 -18.63
C SER A 267 4.86 -5.26 -19.07
N ILE A 268 3.73 -5.29 -18.38
CA ILE A 268 2.56 -6.13 -18.72
C ILE A 268 1.34 -5.23 -18.79
N THR A 269 0.62 -5.26 -19.90
CA THR A 269 -0.68 -4.58 -20.06
C THR A 269 -1.78 -5.62 -20.16
N LEU A 270 -2.76 -5.54 -19.26
CA LEU A 270 -3.95 -6.39 -19.20
C LEU A 270 -5.20 -5.52 -19.29
N SER A 271 -6.32 -6.10 -19.76
CA SER A 271 -7.62 -5.46 -19.58
C SER A 271 -8.10 -5.60 -18.13
N GLN A 272 -8.92 -4.66 -17.68
CA GLN A 272 -9.56 -4.74 -16.36
C GLN A 272 -10.37 -6.04 -16.22
N VAL A 273 -11.01 -6.53 -17.29
CA VAL A 273 -11.73 -7.83 -17.29
C VAL A 273 -10.78 -9.01 -17.05
N GLN A 274 -9.61 -9.03 -17.69
CA GLN A 274 -8.59 -10.06 -17.45
C GLN A 274 -8.14 -10.06 -15.98
N ILE A 275 -7.95 -8.87 -15.41
CA ILE A 275 -7.61 -8.70 -13.99
C ILE A 275 -8.72 -9.24 -13.10
N SER A 276 -9.98 -8.92 -13.39
CA SER A 276 -11.14 -9.44 -12.64
C SER A 276 -11.21 -10.97 -12.67
N CYS A 277 -10.94 -11.60 -13.82
CA CYS A 277 -10.90 -13.07 -13.94
C CYS A 277 -9.78 -13.68 -13.08
N LEU A 278 -8.59 -13.07 -13.11
CA LEU A 278 -7.44 -13.50 -12.31
C LEU A 278 -7.71 -13.36 -10.81
N LEU A 279 -8.29 -12.24 -10.38
CA LEU A 279 -8.64 -12.01 -8.98
C LEU A 279 -9.79 -12.90 -8.51
N ALA A 280 -10.78 -13.20 -9.34
CA ALA A 280 -11.80 -14.20 -9.01
C ALA A 280 -11.17 -15.58 -8.77
N ASN A 281 -10.22 -15.98 -9.62
CA ASN A 281 -9.44 -17.20 -9.44
C ASN A 281 -8.56 -17.19 -8.18
N ALA A 282 -8.06 -16.02 -7.78
CA ALA A 282 -7.33 -15.82 -6.54
C ALA A 282 -8.23 -15.94 -5.30
N PHE A 283 -9.45 -15.39 -5.36
CA PHE A 283 -10.48 -15.53 -4.32
C PHE A 283 -10.82 -17.00 -4.08
N PHE A 284 -11.07 -17.74 -5.16
CA PHE A 284 -11.32 -19.19 -5.12
C PHE A 284 -10.04 -20.03 -4.94
N CYS A 285 -8.89 -19.43 -4.65
CA CYS A 285 -7.66 -20.12 -4.28
C CYS A 285 -7.21 -21.18 -5.32
N THR A 286 -7.34 -20.87 -6.61
CA THR A 286 -7.10 -21.82 -7.71
C THR A 286 -5.63 -21.88 -8.15
N PHE A 287 -4.84 -20.82 -7.94
CA PHE A 287 -3.48 -20.75 -8.46
C PHE A 287 -2.58 -21.86 -7.85
N PRO A 288 -2.01 -22.76 -8.68
CA PRO A 288 -1.17 -23.86 -8.23
C PRO A 288 0.21 -23.34 -7.79
N HIS A 289 0.90 -24.08 -6.92
CA HIS A 289 2.24 -23.71 -6.39
C HIS A 289 2.32 -22.41 -5.58
N ARG A 290 1.19 -21.72 -5.33
CA ARG A 290 1.14 -20.42 -4.63
C ARG A 290 0.73 -20.48 -3.16
N ASN A 291 0.65 -21.68 -2.60
CA ASN A 291 0.20 -21.92 -1.23
C ASN A 291 1.33 -22.38 -0.29
N ALA A 292 2.49 -22.76 -0.84
CA ALA A 292 3.66 -23.11 -0.05
C ALA A 292 4.46 -21.84 0.26
N THR A 293 4.82 -21.64 1.53
CA THR A 293 5.51 -20.44 2.02
C THR A 293 6.96 -20.70 2.44
N GLY A 294 7.43 -21.94 2.34
CA GLY A 294 8.80 -22.29 2.72
C GLY A 294 9.86 -21.72 1.76
N PRO A 295 11.12 -21.58 2.20
CA PRO A 295 12.21 -21.02 1.39
C PRO A 295 12.49 -21.80 0.11
N ASN A 296 12.20 -23.11 0.10
CA ASN A 296 12.40 -23.98 -1.06
C ASN A 296 11.19 -24.00 -2.02
N ALA A 297 10.15 -23.21 -1.76
CA ALA A 297 9.00 -23.11 -2.67
C ALA A 297 9.38 -22.35 -3.94
N GLU A 298 8.94 -22.83 -5.11
CA GLU A 298 9.20 -22.22 -6.42
C GLU A 298 8.89 -20.70 -6.45
N TYR A 299 7.82 -20.29 -5.76
CA TYR A 299 7.36 -18.91 -5.72
C TYR A 299 7.72 -18.18 -4.42
N HIS A 300 8.72 -18.62 -3.65
CA HIS A 300 9.12 -17.97 -2.40
C HIS A 300 9.44 -16.46 -2.57
N GLY A 301 10.03 -16.09 -3.71
CA GLY A 301 10.33 -14.70 -4.06
C GLY A 301 9.17 -13.91 -4.67
N VAL A 302 7.95 -14.46 -4.73
CA VAL A 302 6.76 -13.81 -5.30
C VAL A 302 5.67 -13.73 -4.23
N PRO A 303 4.96 -12.58 -4.05
CA PRO A 303 3.94 -12.45 -3.01
C PRO A 303 2.83 -13.50 -3.09
N SER A 304 2.15 -13.77 -1.99
CA SER A 304 0.96 -14.64 -2.01
C SER A 304 -0.14 -14.02 -2.87
N ILE A 305 -0.86 -14.83 -3.65
CA ILE A 305 -1.97 -14.36 -4.48
C ILE A 305 -3.31 -14.97 -4.07
N ASN A 306 -3.35 -16.23 -3.66
CA ASN A 306 -4.60 -16.86 -3.20
C ASN A 306 -5.09 -16.22 -1.89
N PHE A 307 -6.40 -16.02 -1.75
CA PHE A 307 -6.98 -15.22 -0.67
C PHE A 307 -7.12 -15.96 0.66
N THR A 308 -6.47 -17.12 0.82
CA THR A 308 -6.60 -17.97 2.01
C THR A 308 -6.42 -17.21 3.32
N LYS A 309 -5.39 -16.37 3.43
CA LYS A 309 -5.13 -15.53 4.62
C LYS A 309 -6.16 -14.42 4.86
N LEU A 310 -6.89 -14.00 3.82
CA LEU A 310 -7.96 -13.01 3.97
C LEU A 310 -9.22 -13.68 4.52
N LEU A 311 -9.43 -14.94 4.13
CA LEU A 311 -10.63 -15.72 4.44
C LEU A 311 -10.54 -16.48 5.77
N GLU A 312 -9.35 -16.66 6.36
CA GLU A 312 -9.09 -17.42 7.61
C GLU A 312 -9.68 -16.81 8.89
N THR A 313 -8.95 -16.69 10.00
CA THR A 313 -9.36 -16.10 11.29
C THR A 313 -10.05 -14.74 11.15
N TRP A 314 -11.16 -14.53 11.84
CA TRP A 314 -11.90 -13.26 11.86
C TRP A 314 -11.13 -12.12 12.53
N SER A 315 -11.32 -10.89 12.04
CA SER A 315 -10.93 -9.65 12.73
C SER A 315 -11.70 -8.47 12.15
N GLN A 316 -11.78 -7.36 12.90
CA GLN A 316 -12.40 -6.12 12.39
C GLN A 316 -11.69 -5.63 11.11
N ARG A 317 -10.36 -5.78 11.05
CA ARG A 317 -9.59 -5.49 9.82
C ARG A 317 -10.08 -6.33 8.64
N LYS A 318 -10.27 -7.63 8.82
CA LYS A 318 -10.73 -8.52 7.74
C LYS A 318 -12.16 -8.26 7.31
N LYS A 319 -13.04 -7.89 8.24
CA LYS A 319 -14.40 -7.43 7.93
C LYS A 319 -14.39 -6.29 6.90
N GLU A 320 -13.64 -5.22 7.17
CA GLU A 320 -13.59 -4.05 6.29
C GLU A 320 -12.86 -4.35 4.97
N LYS A 321 -11.81 -5.19 5.01
CA LYS A 321 -11.16 -5.70 3.79
C LYS A 321 -12.12 -6.49 2.88
N LEU A 322 -12.90 -7.39 3.47
CA LEU A 322 -13.88 -8.19 2.75
C LEU A 322 -14.98 -7.31 2.13
N ARG A 323 -15.42 -6.23 2.81
CA ARG A 323 -16.32 -5.24 2.21
C ARG A 323 -15.75 -4.65 0.93
N ALA A 324 -14.52 -4.14 0.98
CA ALA A 324 -13.88 -3.52 -0.19
C ALA A 324 -13.70 -4.51 -1.35
N VAL A 325 -13.19 -5.72 -1.06
CA VAL A 325 -12.94 -6.77 -2.06
C VAL A 325 -14.23 -7.27 -2.69
N LEU A 326 -15.27 -7.56 -1.89
CA LEU A 326 -16.55 -8.06 -2.40
C LEU A 326 -17.33 -6.96 -3.11
N HIS A 327 -17.17 -5.69 -2.70
CA HIS A 327 -17.73 -4.57 -3.46
C HIS A 327 -17.09 -4.46 -4.86
N TYR A 328 -15.78 -4.61 -4.98
CA TYR A 328 -15.10 -4.69 -6.28
C TYR A 328 -15.70 -5.79 -7.16
N PHE A 329 -15.85 -7.01 -6.62
CA PHE A 329 -16.46 -8.10 -7.38
C PHE A 329 -17.91 -7.81 -7.77
N ASN A 330 -18.68 -7.15 -6.91
CA ASN A 330 -20.04 -6.72 -7.23
C ASN A 330 -20.09 -5.74 -8.40
N VAL A 331 -19.17 -4.78 -8.45
CA VAL A 331 -19.05 -3.83 -9.57
C VAL A 331 -18.63 -4.55 -10.85
N VAL A 332 -17.56 -5.35 -10.84
CA VAL A 332 -17.03 -5.94 -12.09
C VAL A 332 -17.89 -7.09 -12.64
N THR A 333 -18.81 -7.64 -11.84
CA THR A 333 -19.79 -8.65 -12.27
C THR A 333 -21.21 -8.07 -12.48
N GLY A 334 -21.39 -6.76 -12.33
CA GLY A 334 -22.61 -6.07 -12.72
C GLY A 334 -22.73 -5.96 -14.23
N ASP A 335 -23.95 -6.10 -14.76
CA ASP A 335 -24.18 -6.11 -16.22
C ASP A 335 -23.91 -4.73 -16.84
N ASP A 336 -24.26 -3.66 -16.13
CA ASP A 336 -24.10 -2.27 -16.58
C ASP A 336 -22.73 -1.65 -16.24
N THR A 337 -21.95 -2.31 -15.39
CA THR A 337 -20.71 -1.78 -14.78
C THR A 337 -19.45 -2.50 -15.24
N LYS A 338 -19.51 -3.22 -16.37
CA LYS A 338 -18.37 -3.99 -16.90
C LYS A 338 -17.17 -3.08 -17.16
N PRO A 339 -15.98 -3.38 -16.60
CA PRO A 339 -14.77 -2.59 -16.83
C PRO A 339 -14.35 -2.63 -18.31
N LYS A 340 -13.97 -1.47 -18.87
CA LYS A 340 -13.64 -1.33 -20.31
C LYS A 340 -12.21 -0.85 -20.56
N GLY A 341 -11.39 -0.79 -19.52
CA GLY A 341 -10.04 -0.23 -19.60
C GLY A 341 -8.92 -1.25 -19.69
N LEU A 342 -7.72 -0.69 -19.85
CA LEU A 342 -6.46 -1.39 -19.65
C LEU A 342 -5.76 -0.91 -18.37
N VAL A 343 -4.90 -1.75 -17.83
CA VAL A 343 -3.97 -1.43 -16.73
C VAL A 343 -2.59 -1.92 -17.14
N THR A 344 -1.55 -1.12 -16.92
CA THR A 344 -0.15 -1.47 -17.20
C THR A 344 0.65 -1.54 -15.92
N PHE A 345 1.39 -2.63 -15.74
CA PHE A 345 2.33 -2.87 -14.65
C PHE A 345 3.74 -2.84 -15.22
N GLU A 346 4.58 -1.93 -14.78
CA GLU A 346 5.96 -1.75 -15.24
C GLU A 346 6.92 -1.98 -14.09
N ARG A 347 7.71 -3.05 -14.14
CA ARG A 347 8.91 -3.18 -13.31
C ARG A 347 10.03 -2.38 -13.96
N ARG A 348 10.66 -1.52 -13.18
CA ARG A 348 11.80 -0.72 -13.62
C ARG A 348 13.01 -1.03 -12.76
N CYS A 349 14.15 -1.18 -13.40
CA CYS A 349 15.44 -1.39 -12.75
C CYS A 349 16.34 -0.22 -13.11
N LEU A 350 16.86 0.46 -12.11
CA LEU A 350 17.85 1.50 -12.28
C LEU A 350 19.22 0.84 -12.49
N THR A 351 19.82 1.07 -13.66
CA THR A 351 21.16 0.55 -14.01
C THR A 351 22.28 1.44 -13.49
N ASP A 352 22.08 2.76 -13.57
CA ASP A 352 23.11 3.75 -13.26
C ASP A 352 22.69 4.59 -12.05
N MET A 353 23.36 4.34 -10.92
CA MET A 353 23.16 5.11 -9.70
C MET A 353 23.91 6.44 -9.76
N PRO A 354 23.29 7.56 -9.34
CA PRO A 354 24.00 8.83 -9.25
C PRO A 354 25.15 8.77 -8.24
N ASN A 355 26.26 9.44 -8.55
CA ASN A 355 27.19 9.86 -7.52
C ASN A 355 26.60 11.08 -6.79
N TRP A 356 25.92 10.84 -5.66
CA TRP A 356 25.16 11.85 -4.94
C TRP A 356 25.98 13.07 -4.52
N ARG A 357 27.20 12.85 -4.03
CA ARG A 357 28.12 13.92 -3.58
C ARG A 357 28.52 14.87 -4.72
N SER A 358 28.45 14.41 -5.97
CA SER A 358 28.76 15.20 -7.16
C SER A 358 27.53 15.81 -7.84
N CYS A 359 26.32 15.62 -7.31
CA CYS A 359 25.09 16.15 -7.92
C CYS A 359 24.97 17.67 -7.69
N ASN A 360 24.79 18.42 -8.78
CA ASN A 360 24.74 19.90 -8.77
C ASN A 360 23.31 20.45 -8.87
N GLU A 361 22.30 19.59 -9.00
CA GLU A 361 20.91 19.99 -9.01
C GLU A 361 20.53 20.66 -7.68
N THR A 362 19.74 21.73 -7.74
CA THR A 362 19.15 22.41 -6.58
C THR A 362 17.74 21.89 -6.31
N MET A 363 17.19 22.21 -5.13
CA MET A 363 15.84 21.77 -4.74
C MET A 363 14.78 22.15 -5.77
N SER A 364 13.89 21.21 -6.09
CA SER A 364 12.75 21.41 -6.97
C SER A 364 11.57 22.07 -6.24
N LYS A 365 10.48 22.34 -6.98
CA LYS A 365 9.23 22.85 -6.40
C LYS A 365 8.72 21.90 -5.30
N LEU A 366 8.28 22.46 -4.18
CA LEU A 366 7.64 21.73 -3.10
C LEU A 366 6.25 22.32 -2.87
N HIS A 367 5.26 21.46 -2.74
CA HIS A 367 4.02 21.72 -2.03
C HIS A 367 4.03 20.84 -0.79
N VAL A 368 3.82 21.39 0.40
CA VAL A 368 3.73 20.62 1.65
C VAL A 368 2.43 20.97 2.35
N THR A 369 1.74 19.96 2.89
CA THR A 369 0.51 20.16 3.63
C THR A 369 0.23 19.03 4.63
N SER A 370 -0.33 19.37 5.78
CA SER A 370 -0.87 18.43 6.77
C SER A 370 -2.26 17.91 6.44
N ARG A 371 -2.95 18.50 5.45
CA ARG A 371 -4.32 18.12 5.07
C ARG A 371 -4.34 17.37 3.75
N GLY A 372 -5.41 16.61 3.52
CA GLY A 372 -5.57 15.81 2.31
C GLY A 372 -4.75 14.52 2.31
N THR A 373 -4.82 13.80 1.20
CA THR A 373 -4.21 12.50 0.99
C THR A 373 -3.58 12.40 -0.41
N ILE A 374 -2.70 11.40 -0.57
CA ILE A 374 -1.98 11.17 -1.83
C ILE A 374 -2.97 10.79 -2.94
N GLU A 375 -3.94 9.94 -2.64
CA GLU A 375 -4.88 9.39 -3.62
C GLU A 375 -5.94 10.40 -4.07
N THR A 376 -6.31 11.37 -3.21
CA THR A 376 -7.36 12.36 -3.51
C THR A 376 -6.76 13.64 -4.11
N GLU A 377 -6.03 14.42 -3.32
CA GLU A 377 -5.45 15.70 -3.77
C GLU A 377 -4.27 15.47 -4.73
N GLY A 378 -3.55 14.36 -4.61
CA GLY A 378 -2.49 13.98 -5.56
C GLY A 378 -3.01 13.44 -6.90
N THR A 379 -4.29 13.63 -7.24
CA THR A 379 -4.85 13.20 -8.52
C THR A 379 -4.09 13.82 -9.69
N GLY A 380 -3.71 12.98 -10.67
CA GLY A 380 -2.91 13.40 -11.83
C GLY A 380 -1.41 13.53 -11.55
N LEU A 381 -0.95 13.42 -10.30
CA LEU A 381 0.47 13.28 -9.97
C LEU A 381 0.90 11.81 -10.01
N LEU A 382 2.21 11.54 -9.88
CA LEU A 382 2.71 10.20 -9.59
C LEU A 382 2.55 9.90 -8.11
N GLN A 383 1.55 9.09 -7.78
CA GLN A 383 1.15 8.76 -6.42
C GLN A 383 2.06 7.68 -5.84
N VAL A 384 2.76 7.98 -4.75
CA VAL A 384 3.67 7.01 -4.12
C VAL A 384 2.89 6.05 -3.23
N ASP A 385 3.09 4.77 -3.49
CA ASP A 385 2.73 3.65 -2.62
C ASP A 385 3.94 3.34 -1.71
N PHE A 386 3.70 3.39 -0.41
CA PHE A 386 4.70 3.12 0.64
C PHE A 386 4.87 1.60 0.81
N ALA A 387 5.39 0.99 -0.25
CA ALA A 387 5.28 -0.42 -0.49
C ALA A 387 6.14 -1.28 0.43
N CYS A 388 5.77 -2.55 0.56
CA CYS A 388 6.67 -3.62 0.92
C CYS A 388 7.43 -4.10 -0.33
N SER A 389 8.69 -4.54 -0.17
CA SER A 389 9.45 -5.16 -1.27
C SER A 389 8.71 -6.36 -1.89
N MET A 390 7.88 -7.03 -1.09
CA MET A 390 6.86 -7.96 -1.54
C MET A 390 5.55 -7.20 -1.76
N ILE A 391 5.34 -6.71 -2.99
CA ILE A 391 4.25 -5.80 -3.38
C ILE A 391 2.89 -6.17 -2.79
N GLY A 392 2.16 -5.15 -2.32
CA GLY A 392 0.87 -5.25 -1.65
C GLY A 392 0.96 -5.73 -0.20
N GLY A 393 2.18 -5.89 0.34
CA GLY A 393 2.44 -6.21 1.74
C GLY A 393 1.51 -7.27 2.33
N GLY A 394 0.81 -6.88 3.38
CA GLY A 394 -0.16 -7.67 4.11
C GLY A 394 -1.60 -7.53 3.62
N VAL A 395 -1.87 -7.11 2.37
CA VAL A 395 -3.25 -6.83 1.89
C VAL A 395 -4.16 -8.04 2.03
N LEU A 396 -3.65 -9.24 1.74
CA LEU A 396 -4.38 -10.50 1.92
C LEU A 396 -4.23 -11.09 3.33
N GLY A 397 -3.58 -10.42 4.26
CA GLY A 397 -3.37 -10.85 5.65
C GLY A 397 -3.88 -9.82 6.65
N SER A 398 -3.05 -9.46 7.64
CA SER A 398 -3.40 -8.52 8.73
C SER A 398 -3.02 -7.06 8.47
N GLY A 399 -2.16 -6.77 7.48
CA GLY A 399 -1.67 -5.42 7.17
C GLY A 399 -2.81 -4.49 6.76
N LEU A 400 -2.86 -3.27 7.28
CA LEU A 400 -3.91 -2.29 6.98
C LEU A 400 -3.40 -0.86 7.14
N VAL A 401 -2.23 -0.59 6.56
CA VAL A 401 -1.64 0.75 6.49
C VAL A 401 -1.73 1.26 5.06
N GLN A 402 -0.90 2.23 4.66
CA GLN A 402 -1.06 2.97 3.40
C GLN A 402 -1.10 2.06 2.15
N GLU A 403 -0.16 1.12 2.00
CA GLU A 403 -0.11 0.19 0.86
C GLU A 403 -1.36 -0.69 0.79
N GLU A 404 -1.74 -1.33 1.90
CA GLU A 404 -2.90 -2.22 1.88
C GLU A 404 -4.21 -1.47 1.66
N ILE A 405 -4.37 -0.29 2.25
CA ILE A 405 -5.55 0.56 2.03
C ILE A 405 -5.64 0.95 0.54
N LEU A 406 -4.53 1.36 -0.08
CA LEU A 406 -4.48 1.68 -1.51
C LEU A 406 -4.92 0.49 -2.37
N PHE A 407 -4.42 -0.71 -2.05
CA PHE A 407 -4.78 -1.95 -2.76
C PHE A 407 -6.23 -2.39 -2.52
N LEU A 408 -6.84 -2.05 -1.38
CA LEU A 408 -8.26 -2.33 -1.13
C LEU A 408 -9.18 -1.35 -1.84
N MET A 409 -8.77 -0.08 -1.94
CA MET A 409 -9.54 0.93 -2.68
C MET A 409 -9.38 0.74 -4.20
N ASN A 410 -8.24 0.19 -4.64
CA ASN A 410 -7.93 -0.13 -6.04
C ASN A 410 -7.58 -1.63 -6.19
N PRO A 411 -8.54 -2.59 -6.07
CA PRO A 411 -8.24 -4.03 -6.02
C PRO A 411 -7.51 -4.59 -7.23
N GLU A 412 -7.55 -3.91 -8.37
CA GLU A 412 -6.77 -4.27 -9.56
C GLU A 412 -5.26 -4.29 -9.28
N LEU A 413 -4.76 -3.57 -8.28
CA LEU A 413 -3.37 -3.61 -7.84
C LEU A 413 -2.97 -4.98 -7.26
N ILE A 414 -3.90 -5.71 -6.65
CA ILE A 414 -3.65 -7.02 -6.02
C ILE A 414 -3.12 -8.02 -7.05
N VAL A 415 -3.51 -7.90 -8.33
CA VAL A 415 -3.05 -8.82 -9.38
C VAL A 415 -1.55 -8.74 -9.63
N SER A 416 -0.89 -7.63 -9.27
CA SER A 416 0.56 -7.49 -9.38
C SER A 416 1.31 -8.54 -8.54
N ARG A 417 0.71 -9.01 -7.44
CA ARG A 417 1.21 -10.11 -6.60
C ARG A 417 1.31 -11.44 -7.34
N LEU A 418 0.55 -11.62 -8.42
CA LEU A 418 0.57 -12.83 -9.22
C LEU A 418 1.89 -12.99 -9.98
N PHE A 419 2.47 -11.89 -10.45
CA PHE A 419 3.58 -11.93 -11.41
C PHE A 419 4.79 -11.06 -11.04
N THR A 420 4.77 -10.28 -9.97
CA THR A 420 5.91 -9.43 -9.58
C THR A 420 6.76 -10.11 -8.51
N GLU A 421 8.02 -10.45 -8.84
CA GLU A 421 9.00 -10.88 -7.84
C GLU A 421 9.33 -9.76 -6.86
N LYS A 422 9.86 -10.10 -5.68
CA LYS A 422 10.37 -9.15 -4.68
C LYS A 422 11.22 -8.07 -5.34
N LEU A 423 10.98 -6.81 -5.01
CA LEU A 423 11.79 -5.69 -5.48
C LEU A 423 13.18 -5.71 -4.83
N ALA A 424 14.24 -5.60 -5.64
CA ALA A 424 15.60 -5.31 -5.18
C ALA A 424 15.79 -3.81 -4.96
N ASP A 425 16.90 -3.41 -4.33
CA ASP A 425 17.15 -2.04 -3.90
C ASP A 425 17.16 -1.00 -5.03
N ASN A 426 17.46 -1.41 -6.26
CA ASN A 426 17.48 -0.56 -7.44
C ASN A 426 16.22 -0.69 -8.31
N GLU A 427 15.12 -1.21 -7.77
CA GLU A 427 13.91 -1.52 -8.54
C GLU A 427 12.66 -0.85 -7.98
N CYS A 428 11.68 -0.60 -8.84
CA CYS A 428 10.35 -0.15 -8.46
C CYS A 428 9.28 -0.79 -9.36
N LEU A 429 8.02 -0.70 -8.94
CA LEU A 429 6.86 -1.07 -9.76
C LEU A 429 6.00 0.17 -9.99
N ILE A 430 5.66 0.44 -11.25
CA ILE A 430 4.74 1.52 -11.63
C ILE A 430 3.48 0.90 -12.21
N VAL A 431 2.33 1.26 -11.67
CA VAL A 431 1.02 0.84 -12.16
C VAL A 431 0.29 2.03 -12.77
N THR A 432 -0.17 1.90 -14.00
CA THR A 432 -0.94 2.93 -14.72
C THR A 432 -2.30 2.40 -15.13
N GLY A 433 -3.36 3.10 -14.75
CA GLY A 433 -4.73 2.77 -15.19
C GLY A 433 -5.63 2.07 -14.19
N SER A 434 -5.17 1.80 -12.98
CA SER A 434 -6.01 1.17 -11.95
C SER A 434 -7.19 2.06 -11.58
N GLN A 435 -8.34 1.45 -11.36
CA GLN A 435 -9.56 2.12 -10.94
C GLN A 435 -9.75 2.06 -9.41
N GLN A 436 -10.26 3.16 -8.84
CA GLN A 436 -10.74 3.16 -7.46
C GLN A 436 -12.21 2.73 -7.41
N PHE A 437 -12.53 1.80 -6.51
CA PHE A 437 -13.88 1.23 -6.39
C PHE A 437 -14.56 1.58 -5.06
N SER A 438 -13.79 1.98 -4.06
CA SER A 438 -14.28 2.20 -2.70
C SER A 438 -13.76 3.51 -2.13
N ARG A 439 -14.51 4.05 -1.16
CA ARG A 439 -14.09 5.12 -0.26
C ARG A 439 -13.81 4.51 1.11
N TYR A 440 -12.98 5.19 1.88
CA TYR A 440 -12.67 4.77 3.24
C TYR A 440 -12.52 5.97 4.18
N SER A 441 -12.50 5.67 5.48
CA SER A 441 -12.07 6.57 6.54
C SER A 441 -11.13 5.81 7.48
N GLY A 442 -10.43 6.56 8.34
CA GLY A 442 -9.52 5.98 9.32
C GLY A 442 -8.25 5.37 8.71
N PHE A 443 -7.46 4.73 9.58
CA PHE A 443 -6.15 4.15 9.26
C PHE A 443 -5.81 3.06 10.29
N GLY A 444 -5.12 1.99 9.88
CA GLY A 444 -4.76 0.90 10.79
C GLY A 444 -6.02 0.25 11.39
N ASP A 445 -6.09 0.18 12.72
CA ASP A 445 -7.24 -0.39 13.43
C ASP A 445 -8.52 0.44 13.34
N SER A 446 -8.41 1.73 13.02
CA SER A 446 -9.58 2.61 12.83
C SER A 446 -10.12 2.62 11.41
N PHE A 447 -9.50 1.86 10.49
CA PHE A 447 -9.93 1.80 9.10
C PHE A 447 -11.38 1.30 8.98
N GLU A 448 -12.17 2.01 8.18
CA GLU A 448 -13.54 1.64 7.85
C GLU A 448 -13.80 1.81 6.35
N TRP A 449 -14.50 0.84 5.75
CA TRP A 449 -15.02 0.99 4.40
C TRP A 449 -16.20 1.98 4.42
N ALA A 450 -16.05 3.12 3.75
CA ALA A 450 -16.99 4.25 3.82
C ALA A 450 -18.00 4.30 2.66
N GLY A 451 -17.98 3.33 1.74
CA GLY A 451 -18.93 3.25 0.65
C GLY A 451 -18.33 3.00 -0.73
N PRO A 452 -19.18 2.88 -1.76
CA PRO A 452 -18.75 2.84 -3.16
C PRO A 452 -18.04 4.13 -3.58
N HIS A 453 -17.22 4.03 -4.62
CA HIS A 453 -16.62 5.16 -5.33
C HIS A 453 -16.87 5.03 -6.83
N GLU A 454 -17.30 6.14 -7.46
CA GLU A 454 -17.37 6.27 -8.91
C GLU A 454 -16.15 7.03 -9.41
N ASP A 455 -15.34 6.37 -10.23
CA ASP A 455 -14.10 6.95 -10.75
C ASP A 455 -14.37 7.69 -12.05
N HIS A 456 -14.22 9.02 -12.02
CA HIS A 456 -14.46 9.89 -13.16
C HIS A 456 -13.18 10.30 -13.91
N LEU A 457 -12.04 9.65 -13.63
CA LEU A 457 -10.80 9.97 -14.34
C LEU A 457 -10.92 9.68 -15.83
N HIS A 458 -10.39 10.62 -16.63
CA HIS A 458 -10.26 10.39 -18.06
C HIS A 458 -9.31 9.22 -18.35
N ARG A 459 -9.52 8.59 -19.50
CA ARG A 459 -8.63 7.54 -20.02
C ARG A 459 -7.61 8.13 -20.98
N ASP A 460 -6.43 7.54 -21.03
CA ASP A 460 -5.42 7.81 -22.06
C ASP A 460 -5.73 7.03 -23.36
N GLU A 461 -4.86 7.18 -24.36
CA GLU A 461 -4.98 6.56 -25.68
C GLU A 461 -4.93 5.02 -25.64
N TRP A 462 -4.44 4.43 -24.54
CA TRP A 462 -4.47 2.99 -24.30
C TRP A 462 -5.67 2.58 -23.43
N ALA A 463 -6.68 3.44 -23.31
CA ALA A 463 -7.87 3.22 -22.47
C ALA A 463 -7.55 2.99 -20.98
N ARG A 464 -6.41 3.49 -20.48
CA ARG A 464 -6.02 3.39 -19.07
C ARG A 464 -6.49 4.64 -18.34
N LEU A 465 -7.04 4.51 -17.13
CA LEU A 465 -7.34 5.71 -16.33
C LEU A 465 -6.06 6.52 -16.10
N LYS A 466 -6.15 7.85 -16.10
CA LYS A 466 -5.03 8.76 -15.87
C LYS A 466 -4.61 8.81 -14.39
N ARG A 467 -4.39 7.62 -13.81
CA ARG A 467 -3.82 7.38 -12.49
C ARG A 467 -2.51 6.64 -12.65
N ARG A 468 -1.48 7.10 -11.94
CA ARG A 468 -0.16 6.45 -11.90
C ARG A 468 0.30 6.29 -10.47
N ILE A 469 0.50 5.05 -10.09
CA ILE A 469 0.93 4.64 -8.75
C ILE A 469 2.35 4.11 -8.86
N LEU A 470 3.23 4.56 -7.98
CA LEU A 470 4.63 4.16 -7.87
C LEU A 470 4.85 3.42 -6.54
N ALA A 471 5.08 2.12 -6.59
CA ALA A 471 5.48 1.33 -5.45
C ALA A 471 7.00 1.33 -5.27
N ILE A 472 7.44 1.88 -4.13
CA ILE A 472 8.83 1.87 -3.66
C ILE A 472 8.88 1.45 -2.19
N ASP A 473 9.75 0.49 -1.87
CA ASP A 473 9.90 -0.04 -0.53
C ASP A 473 11.03 0.66 0.24
N ALA A 474 10.75 1.16 1.44
CA ALA A 474 11.76 1.73 2.33
C ALA A 474 12.48 0.64 3.14
N VAL A 475 13.66 0.94 3.68
CA VAL A 475 14.29 0.05 4.67
C VAL A 475 13.44 0.01 5.94
N HIS A 476 13.23 -1.19 6.46
CA HIS A 476 12.63 -1.40 7.78
C HIS A 476 13.71 -1.42 8.85
N PHE A 477 13.60 -0.52 9.84
CA PHE A 477 14.56 -0.41 10.93
C PHE A 477 14.02 -1.02 12.22
N LYS A 478 14.75 -2.00 12.78
CA LYS A 478 14.44 -2.53 14.11
C LYS A 478 14.66 -1.47 15.19
N HIS A 479 15.76 -0.73 15.10
CA HIS A 479 16.04 0.41 15.98
C HIS A 479 16.11 1.68 15.14
N SER A 480 15.41 2.72 15.58
CA SER A 480 15.34 4.00 14.85
C SER A 480 16.70 4.66 14.64
N ARG A 481 17.75 4.32 15.41
CA ARG A 481 19.10 4.85 15.21
C ARG A 481 19.83 4.24 14.01
N ASP A 482 19.46 3.02 13.60
CA ASP A 482 20.12 2.29 12.52
C ASP A 482 19.98 2.99 11.16
N GLN A 483 19.00 3.91 11.05
CA GLN A 483 18.74 4.69 9.85
C GLN A 483 19.75 5.81 9.61
N TYR A 484 20.42 6.29 10.66
CA TYR A 484 21.45 7.34 10.56
C TYR A 484 22.79 6.71 10.18
N ASN A 485 22.77 6.03 9.03
CA ASN A 485 23.89 5.34 8.43
C ASN A 485 23.81 5.57 6.93
N MET A 486 24.92 6.02 6.33
CA MET A 486 24.95 6.41 4.93
C MET A 486 24.67 5.27 3.96
N ILE A 487 24.88 4.00 4.35
CA ILE A 487 24.44 2.86 3.53
C ILE A 487 22.91 2.85 3.39
N ALA A 488 22.19 3.01 4.50
CA ALA A 488 20.73 3.01 4.53
C ALA A 488 20.15 4.27 3.86
N VAL A 489 20.73 5.45 4.15
CA VAL A 489 20.36 6.73 3.51
C VAL A 489 20.51 6.64 1.99
N THR A 490 21.67 6.16 1.51
CA THR A 490 21.95 6.03 0.08
C THR A 490 21.05 5.01 -0.59
N ARG A 491 20.76 3.89 0.08
CA ARG A 491 19.82 2.88 -0.41
C ARG A 491 18.44 3.50 -0.66
N ASP A 492 17.87 4.20 0.32
CA ASP A 492 16.54 4.79 0.16
C ASP A 492 16.51 5.97 -0.81
N LEU A 493 17.60 6.75 -0.87
CA LEU A 493 17.77 7.80 -1.86
C LEU A 493 17.80 7.25 -3.29
N ASN A 494 18.54 6.15 -3.51
CA ASN A 494 18.56 5.42 -4.77
C ASN A 494 17.20 4.82 -5.13
N LYS A 495 16.51 4.23 -4.17
CA LYS A 495 15.17 3.65 -4.34
C LYS A 495 14.15 4.72 -4.76
N ALA A 496 14.10 5.85 -4.05
CA ALA A 496 13.24 6.97 -4.39
C ALA A 496 13.57 7.50 -5.79
N PHE A 497 14.85 7.67 -6.11
CA PHE A 497 15.27 8.11 -7.43
C PHE A 497 14.91 7.13 -8.55
N CYS A 498 15.02 5.82 -8.34
CA CYS A 498 14.59 4.79 -9.29
C CYS A 498 13.11 4.98 -9.68
N GLY A 499 12.26 5.26 -8.71
CA GLY A 499 10.84 5.55 -8.93
C GLY A 499 10.56 6.92 -9.54
N PHE A 500 11.28 7.95 -9.08
CA PHE A 500 11.04 9.33 -9.47
C PHE A 500 11.61 9.68 -10.84
N LYS A 501 12.68 9.00 -11.27
CA LYS A 501 13.31 9.23 -12.58
C LYS A 501 12.29 9.01 -13.70
N GLY A 502 11.96 10.08 -14.42
CA GLY A 502 11.07 10.03 -15.58
C GLY A 502 11.72 9.32 -16.78
N ARG A 503 10.89 8.80 -17.71
CA ARG A 503 11.40 8.39 -19.04
C ARG A 503 11.50 9.57 -20.02
N ASP A 504 10.66 10.57 -19.82
CA ASP A 504 10.59 11.77 -20.65
C ASP A 504 10.39 13.03 -19.79
N HIS A 505 10.49 14.20 -20.42
CA HIS A 505 10.30 15.50 -19.75
C HIS A 505 8.82 15.80 -19.43
N ASN A 506 7.89 14.94 -19.85
CA ASN A 506 6.44 15.10 -19.72
C ASN A 506 5.80 14.30 -18.59
N GLU A 507 6.63 13.63 -17.79
CA GLU A 507 6.23 12.98 -16.56
C GLU A 507 5.60 13.98 -15.57
N PRO A 508 4.53 13.60 -14.86
CA PRO A 508 3.90 14.48 -13.87
C PRO A 508 4.87 14.75 -12.71
N ASP A 509 4.53 15.59 -11.75
CA ASP A 509 5.23 15.70 -10.47
C ASP A 509 4.79 14.58 -9.52
N ILE A 510 5.32 14.56 -8.29
CA ILE A 510 5.21 13.42 -7.37
C ILE A 510 4.28 13.78 -6.21
N ALA A 511 3.35 12.90 -5.87
CA ALA A 511 2.55 12.99 -4.63
C ALA A 511 3.02 11.90 -3.66
N THR A 512 3.53 12.31 -2.49
CA THR A 512 4.13 11.42 -1.48
C THR A 512 3.88 11.93 -0.07
N GLY A 513 4.52 11.33 0.94
CA GLY A 513 4.46 11.77 2.32
C GLY A 513 5.47 11.03 3.19
N LYS A 514 5.03 10.61 4.37
CA LYS A 514 5.80 9.88 5.40
C LYS A 514 6.20 8.43 4.99
N TRP A 515 6.89 8.29 3.87
CA TRP A 515 7.37 7.03 3.29
C TRP A 515 8.32 6.29 4.24
N GLY A 516 7.91 5.11 4.69
CA GLY A 516 8.71 4.26 5.59
C GLY A 516 8.72 4.71 7.05
N CYS A 517 7.91 5.69 7.46
CA CYS A 517 7.98 6.25 8.82
C CYS A 517 7.01 5.63 9.84
N GLY A 518 6.03 4.86 9.37
CA GLY A 518 5.07 4.16 10.23
C GLY A 518 5.61 2.81 10.69
N ALA A 519 5.04 1.73 10.15
CA ALA A 519 5.43 0.36 10.47
C ALA A 519 6.93 0.05 10.24
N PHE A 520 7.65 0.87 9.46
CA PHE A 520 9.06 0.67 9.12
C PHE A 520 10.04 1.51 9.96
N ASN A 521 9.51 2.32 10.90
CA ASN A 521 10.28 3.04 11.93
C ASN A 521 11.33 4.05 11.40
N GLY A 522 11.11 4.60 10.20
CA GLY A 522 11.91 5.69 9.65
C GLY A 522 11.56 7.06 10.26
N ASP A 523 12.55 7.94 10.35
CA ASP A 523 12.40 9.34 10.75
C ASP A 523 11.76 10.15 9.60
N PRO A 524 10.61 10.81 9.84
CA PRO A 524 9.96 11.65 8.84
C PRO A 524 10.84 12.78 8.30
N GLN A 525 11.72 13.39 9.11
CA GLN A 525 12.58 14.47 8.63
C GLN A 525 13.61 13.94 7.64
N LEU A 526 14.34 12.88 8.01
CA LEU A 526 15.30 12.22 7.13
C LEU A 526 14.66 11.73 5.83
N LYS A 527 13.49 11.08 5.90
CA LYS A 527 12.78 10.60 4.70
C LYS A 527 12.28 11.74 3.82
N ALA A 528 11.88 12.88 4.38
CA ALA A 528 11.51 14.05 3.59
C ALA A 528 12.72 14.63 2.83
N VAL A 529 13.88 14.76 3.49
CA VAL A 529 15.12 15.23 2.86
C VAL A 529 15.59 14.28 1.75
N ILE A 530 15.56 12.97 2.00
CA ILE A 530 15.88 11.94 0.99
C ILE A 530 14.99 12.09 -0.25
N GLN A 531 13.68 12.27 -0.05
CA GLN A 531 12.74 12.42 -1.17
C GLN A 531 12.93 13.75 -1.92
N LEU A 532 13.24 14.86 -1.22
CA LEU A 532 13.60 16.13 -1.85
C LEU A 532 14.83 16.00 -2.74
N MET A 533 15.87 15.32 -2.26
CA MET A 533 17.10 15.08 -3.03
C MET A 533 16.84 14.21 -4.27
N ALA A 534 16.08 13.13 -4.12
CA ALA A 534 15.71 12.26 -5.23
C ALA A 534 14.85 13.00 -6.27
N ALA A 535 13.88 13.80 -5.84
CA ALA A 535 13.00 14.58 -6.70
C ALA A 535 13.77 15.67 -7.44
N ALA A 536 14.67 16.38 -6.76
CA ALA A 536 15.57 17.36 -7.36
C ALA A 536 16.46 16.72 -8.44
N ARG A 537 17.06 15.56 -8.15
CA ARG A 537 17.87 14.82 -9.12
C ARG A 537 17.06 14.34 -10.32
N ALA A 538 15.80 13.94 -10.10
CA ALA A 538 14.85 13.57 -11.14
C ALA A 538 14.23 14.78 -11.88
N ARG A 539 14.49 16.01 -11.42
CA ARG A 539 13.93 17.27 -11.92
C ARG A 539 12.40 17.31 -11.89
N ARG A 540 11.82 16.83 -10.78
CA ARG A 540 10.37 16.79 -10.55
C ARG A 540 10.01 17.51 -9.28
N GLY A 541 8.88 18.21 -9.29
CA GLY A 541 8.27 18.78 -8.10
C GLY A 541 7.68 17.72 -7.18
N LEU A 542 7.48 18.08 -5.92
CA LEU A 542 7.03 17.19 -4.86
C LEU A 542 5.82 17.81 -4.15
N ALA A 543 4.70 17.10 -4.11
CA ALA A 543 3.62 17.30 -3.15
C ALA A 543 3.85 16.34 -1.98
N PHE A 544 4.05 16.88 -0.77
CA PHE A 544 4.35 16.14 0.44
C PHE A 544 3.21 16.28 1.46
N PHE A 545 2.48 15.20 1.66
CA PHE A 545 1.40 15.10 2.63
C PHE A 545 1.93 14.61 3.97
N THR A 546 1.84 15.44 5.03
CA THR A 546 2.36 15.10 6.35
C THR A 546 1.34 14.39 7.24
N PHE A 547 0.09 14.25 6.79
CA PHE A 547 -0.98 13.52 7.48
C PHE A 547 -1.23 14.03 8.92
N LYS A 548 -1.76 15.26 9.01
CA LYS A 548 -2.09 16.00 10.25
C LYS A 548 -0.89 16.39 11.13
N ASP A 549 0.32 16.26 10.59
CA ASP A 549 1.56 16.59 11.29
C ASP A 549 1.99 17.99 10.88
N GLU A 550 1.44 18.99 11.58
CA GLU A 550 1.67 20.40 11.32
C GLU A 550 3.11 20.82 11.66
N GLU A 551 3.74 20.17 12.63
CA GLU A 551 5.14 20.42 12.99
C GLU A 551 6.07 20.00 11.86
N LEU A 552 5.87 18.82 11.28
CA LEU A 552 6.63 18.37 10.11
C LEU A 552 6.37 19.27 8.89
N GLU A 553 5.13 19.72 8.68
CA GLU A 553 4.78 20.65 7.60
C GLU A 553 5.60 21.94 7.71
N LEU A 554 5.53 22.62 8.86
CA LEU A 554 6.25 23.87 9.10
C LEU A 554 7.77 23.68 9.08
N GLY A 555 8.27 22.58 9.64
CA GLY A 555 9.69 22.23 9.62
C GLY A 555 10.23 22.01 8.21
N LEU A 556 9.50 21.25 7.39
CA LEU A 556 9.88 20.95 6.01
C LEU A 556 9.77 22.20 5.12
N GLU A 557 8.74 23.02 5.30
CA GLU A 557 8.57 24.28 4.58
C GLU A 557 9.75 25.24 4.84
N ARG A 558 10.12 25.45 6.11
CA ARG A 558 11.27 26.30 6.48
C ARG A 558 12.59 25.76 5.97
N THR A 559 12.81 24.45 6.10
CA THR A 559 14.03 23.79 5.62
C THR A 559 14.14 23.91 4.11
N HIS A 560 13.06 23.65 3.36
CA HIS A 560 13.04 23.81 1.91
C HIS A 560 13.30 25.25 1.48
N HIS A 561 12.64 26.24 2.13
CA HIS A 561 12.88 27.66 1.84
C HIS A 561 14.36 28.03 2.01
N LEU A 562 14.99 27.60 3.11
CA LEU A 562 16.42 27.82 3.34
C LEU A 562 17.28 27.18 2.23
N LEU A 563 17.02 25.92 1.88
CA LEU A 563 17.78 25.20 0.85
C LEU A 563 17.65 25.88 -0.52
N VAL A 564 16.46 26.38 -0.88
CA VAL A 564 16.22 27.11 -2.13
C VAL A 564 16.94 28.45 -2.14
N THR A 565 16.79 29.25 -1.08
CA THR A 565 17.38 30.60 -0.97
C THR A 565 18.91 30.54 -1.00
N GLN A 566 19.50 29.54 -0.37
CA GLN A 566 20.97 29.33 -0.36
C GLN A 566 21.47 28.56 -1.59
N ARG A 567 20.59 28.22 -2.55
CA ARG A 567 20.91 27.43 -3.75
C ARG A 567 21.68 26.15 -3.41
N THR A 568 21.31 25.49 -2.32
CA THR A 568 21.97 24.27 -1.85
C THR A 568 21.76 23.16 -2.88
N THR A 569 22.88 22.57 -3.33
CA THR A 569 22.85 21.45 -4.27
C THR A 569 22.55 20.13 -3.55
N VAL A 570 22.06 19.14 -4.29
CA VAL A 570 21.89 17.77 -3.80
C VAL A 570 23.20 17.22 -3.22
N GLY A 571 24.35 17.47 -3.87
CA GLY A 571 25.65 17.03 -3.36
C GLY A 571 26.05 17.66 -2.04
N LYS A 572 25.80 18.96 -1.84
CA LYS A 572 26.02 19.63 -0.55
C LYS A 572 25.10 19.06 0.53
N LEU A 573 23.83 18.84 0.22
CA LEU A 573 22.85 18.26 1.15
C LEU A 573 23.19 16.81 1.51
N TYR A 574 23.68 16.02 0.57
CA TYR A 574 24.20 14.67 0.82
C TYR A 574 25.37 14.72 1.81
N GLY A 575 26.32 15.65 1.64
CA GLY A 575 27.41 15.85 2.59
C GLY A 575 26.94 16.20 4.00
N LEU A 576 25.90 17.05 4.12
CA LEU A 576 25.29 17.36 5.43
C LEU A 576 24.65 16.13 6.08
N LEU A 577 24.09 15.20 5.30
CA LEU A 577 23.60 13.93 5.84
C LEU A 577 24.74 13.02 6.32
N GLU A 578 25.89 13.02 5.65
CA GLU A 578 27.09 12.32 6.13
C GLU A 578 27.51 12.85 7.50
N ASP A 579 27.60 14.18 7.63
CA ASP A 579 27.96 14.84 8.90
C ASP A 579 26.93 14.57 10.00
N TYR A 580 25.63 14.68 9.68
CA TYR A 580 24.56 14.40 10.64
C TYR A 580 24.56 12.94 11.10
N CYS A 581 24.74 11.99 10.18
CA CYS A 581 24.81 10.57 10.53
C CYS A 581 26.02 10.29 11.43
N ALA A 582 27.18 10.88 11.14
CA ALA A 582 28.37 10.75 11.99
C ALA A 582 28.13 11.29 13.41
N VAL A 583 27.43 12.42 13.54
CA VAL A 583 27.04 12.99 14.83
C VAL A 583 26.07 12.07 15.59
N GLN A 584 25.04 11.53 14.92
CA GLN A 584 24.06 10.63 15.55
C GLN A 584 24.66 9.28 15.99
N GLN A 585 25.72 8.82 15.32
CA GLN A 585 26.46 7.61 15.68
C GLN A 585 27.49 7.83 16.80
N GLY A 586 27.87 9.08 17.06
CA GLY A 586 28.86 9.43 18.09
C GLY A 586 28.38 9.18 19.52
N SER A 587 29.34 9.11 20.46
CA SER A 587 29.11 8.79 21.87
C SER A 587 28.37 9.88 22.66
N GLY A 588 28.24 11.08 22.09
CA GLY A 588 27.51 12.22 22.68
C GLY A 588 26.14 12.39 22.02
N ARG A 589 25.07 12.30 22.80
CA ARG A 589 23.72 12.64 22.32
C ARG A 589 23.67 14.13 21.99
N THR A 590 23.61 14.48 20.71
CA THR A 590 23.16 15.82 20.32
C THR A 590 21.65 15.87 20.33
N HIS A 591 21.06 16.83 21.05
CA HIS A 591 19.60 17.07 21.08
C HIS A 591 19.05 17.74 19.81
N VAL A 592 19.86 17.89 18.77
CA VAL A 592 19.52 18.63 17.55
C VAL A 592 18.91 17.68 16.52
N ASP A 593 17.68 17.97 16.09
CA ASP A 593 17.01 17.25 15.00
C ASP A 593 17.64 17.60 13.63
N LEU A 594 17.28 16.85 12.58
CA LEU A 594 17.90 17.00 11.27
C LEU A 594 17.62 18.37 10.65
N PHE A 595 16.40 18.89 10.75
CA PHE A 595 16.04 20.19 10.21
C PHE A 595 16.81 21.32 10.90
N GLN A 596 16.95 21.29 12.22
CA GLN A 596 17.79 22.22 12.97
C GLN A 596 19.26 22.10 12.58
N PHE A 597 19.77 20.88 12.41
CA PHE A 597 21.14 20.64 11.98
C PHE A 597 21.42 21.24 10.60
N ILE A 598 20.52 21.04 9.63
CA ILE A 598 20.61 21.67 8.31
C ILE A 598 20.56 23.20 8.44
N GLY A 599 19.66 23.72 9.27
CA GLY A 599 19.52 25.16 9.56
C GLY A 599 20.84 25.80 10.01
N HIS A 600 21.53 25.18 10.97
CA HIS A 600 22.80 25.67 11.51
C HIS A 600 23.95 25.63 10.49
N ASN A 601 23.95 24.68 9.54
CA ASN A 601 25.06 24.45 8.62
C ASN A 601 24.85 24.99 7.20
N VAL A 602 23.63 25.40 6.85
CA VAL A 602 23.31 26.02 5.54
C VAL A 602 23.13 27.54 5.64
N GLY A 603 22.81 28.07 6.83
CA GLY A 603 22.65 29.50 7.06
C GLY A 603 23.88 30.34 6.66
N PRO A 604 23.72 31.66 6.43
CA PRO A 604 24.84 32.53 6.11
C PRO A 604 25.90 32.39 7.20
N SER A 605 27.13 32.04 6.80
CA SER A 605 28.27 32.08 7.70
C SER A 605 28.24 33.42 8.40
N ARG A 606 28.19 33.42 9.74
CA ARG A 606 28.49 34.64 10.49
C ARG A 606 29.87 35.07 9.99
N SER A 607 29.92 36.13 9.20
CA SER A 607 31.16 36.79 8.85
C SER A 607 31.94 36.94 10.15
N PRO A 608 33.19 36.48 10.25
CA PRO A 608 33.98 36.79 11.43
C PRO A 608 33.95 38.31 11.53
N HIS A 609 33.40 38.82 12.64
CA HIS A 609 33.43 40.24 12.93
C HIS A 609 34.88 40.69 12.71
N LYS A 610 35.08 41.56 11.71
CA LYS A 610 36.34 42.27 11.58
C LYS A 610 36.44 43.18 12.80
N LEU A 611 37.39 42.78 13.67
CA LEU A 611 38.02 43.50 14.77
C LEU A 611 37.14 43.79 15.99
#